data_AF-A0A7I7SQL8-F1
#
_entry.id   AF-A0A7I7SQL8-F1
#
_cell.length_a   1.000
_cell.length_b   1.000
_cell.length_c   1.000
_cell.angle_alpha   90.00
_cell.angle_beta   90.00
_cell.angle_gamma   90.00
#
_symmetry.space_group_name_H-M   'P 1'
#
loop_
_entity.id
_entity.type
_entity.pdbx_description
1 polymer ?
#
loop_
_entity_poly.entity_id
_entity_poly.type
_entity_poly.pdbx_seq_one_letter_code
_entity_poly.pdbx_strand_id
1 'polypeptide(L)' 'MEIILTAADLVTWARLLGFTTHPELGRAEINTFRYRVLHVAARITHGARQLRLRIDATWRWAAIIATAWQTIRTAFD' A
#
# COMPACT_ATOMS: atom_id res chain seq x y z
N MET A 1 -17.35 14.67 8.98
CA MET A 1 -16.31 14.95 7.97
C MET A 1 -14.93 14.41 8.35
N GLU A 2 -14.75 13.81 9.53
CA GLU A 2 -13.42 13.38 10.00
C GLU A 2 -12.92 12.10 9.30
N ILE A 3 -13.80 11.12 9.05
CA ILE A 3 -13.43 9.83 8.44
C ILE A 3 -12.78 10.00 7.05
N ILE A 4 -13.30 10.93 6.24
CA ILE A 4 -12.78 11.16 4.87
C ILE A 4 -11.38 11.77 4.93
N LEU A 5 -11.14 12.69 5.87
CA LEU A 5 -9.84 13.32 6.06
C LEU A 5 -8.81 12.32 6.56
N THR A 6 -9.17 11.48 7.53
CA THR A 6 -8.30 10.41 8.02
C THR A 6 -7.96 9.42 6.90
N ALA A 7 -8.94 9.03 6.09
CA ALA A 7 -8.68 8.14 4.96
C ALA A 7 -7.73 8.78 3.92
N ALA A 8 -7.90 10.07 3.64
CA ALA A 8 -7.02 10.80 2.72
C ALA A 8 -5.60 10.93 3.28
N ASP A 9 -5.44 11.17 4.57
CA ASP A 9 -4.15 11.24 5.25
C ASP A 9 -3.43 9.89 5.20
N LEU A 10 -4.12 8.80 5.57
CA LEU A 10 -3.56 7.44 5.49
C LEU A 10 -3.09 7.08 4.07
N VAL A 11 -3.86 7.44 3.04
CA VAL A 11 -3.45 7.20 1.65
C VAL A 11 -2.25 8.05 1.27
N THR A 12 -2.19 9.30 1.74
CA THR A 12 -1.05 10.20 1.50
C THR A 12 0.23 9.64 2.12
N TRP A 13 0.18 9.21 3.38
CA TRP A 13 1.33 8.58 4.05
C TRP A 13 1.75 7.27 3.38
N ALA A 14 0.80 6.41 3.00
CA ALA A 14 1.10 5.17 2.29
C ALA A 14 1.85 5.43 0.98
N ARG A 15 1.48 6.48 0.24
CA ARG A 15 2.16 6.91 -1.00
C ARG A 15 3.57 7.41 -0.74
N LEU A 16 3.72 8.30 0.24
CA LEU A 16 4.99 8.96 0.57
C LEU A 16 6.03 7.97 1.11
N LEU A 17 5.60 7.00 1.91
CA LEU A 17 6.52 6.05 2.54
C LEU A 17 6.75 4.80 1.69
N GLY A 18 5.70 4.27 1.06
CA GLY A 18 5.76 3.00 0.35
C GLY A 18 6.23 3.09 -1.10
N PHE A 19 5.93 4.17 -1.81
CA PHE A 19 6.14 4.26 -3.26
C PHE A 19 7.26 5.21 -3.65
N THR A 20 8.30 5.30 -2.82
CA THR A 20 9.48 6.17 -3.03
C THR A 20 10.25 5.83 -4.31
N THR A 21 10.33 4.54 -4.66
CA THR A 21 11.00 4.04 -5.86
C THR A 21 10.07 3.96 -7.09
N HIS A 22 8.76 4.20 -6.90
CA HIS A 22 7.73 4.08 -7.93
C HIS A 22 6.85 5.35 -7.99
N PRO A 23 7.41 6.47 -8.49
CA PRO A 23 6.73 7.77 -8.49
C PRO A 23 5.41 7.78 -9.27
N GLU A 24 5.24 6.90 -10.26
CA GLU A 24 4.02 6.73 -11.04
C GLU A 24 2.82 6.27 -10.20
N LEU A 25 3.07 5.57 -9.09
CA LEU A 25 2.04 5.18 -8.13
C LEU A 25 2.00 6.13 -6.92
N GLY A 26 3.14 6.67 -6.49
CA GLY A 26 3.21 7.66 -5.41
C GLY A 26 2.52 8.98 -5.74
N ARG A 27 2.56 9.42 -7.01
CA ARG A 27 1.92 10.66 -7.50
C ARG A 27 0.61 10.45 -8.24
N ALA A 28 0.10 9.22 -8.29
CA ALA A 28 -1.14 8.90 -8.99
C ALA A 28 -2.34 9.62 -8.37
N GLU A 29 -3.37 9.91 -9.18
CA GLU A 29 -4.66 10.36 -8.64
C GLU A 29 -5.26 9.33 -7.66
N ILE A 30 -6.11 9.79 -6.74
CA ILE A 30 -6.75 8.91 -5.73
C ILE A 30 -7.49 7.74 -6.37
N ASN A 31 -8.22 7.99 -7.46
CA ASN A 31 -8.95 6.96 -8.18
C ASN A 31 -8.01 5.91 -8.78
N THR A 32 -6.93 6.35 -9.42
CA THR A 32 -5.93 5.46 -9.99
C THR A 32 -5.27 4.59 -8.92
N PHE A 33 -4.88 5.19 -7.79
CA PHE A 33 -4.29 4.45 -6.68
C PHE A 33 -5.27 3.45 -6.07
N ARG A 34 -6.55 3.83 -5.96
CA ARG A 34 -7.60 2.93 -5.49
C ARG A 34 -7.68 1.68 -6.36
N TYR A 35 -7.75 1.83 -7.68
CA TYR A 35 -7.86 0.69 -8.58
C TYR A 35 -6.58 -0.16 -8.68
N ARG A 36 -5.40 0.47 -8.63
CA ARG A 36 -4.13 -0.25 -8.83
C ARG A 36 -3.61 -0.92 -7.55
N VAL A 37 -3.84 -0.28 -6.40
CA VAL A 37 -3.24 -0.64 -5.10
C VAL A 37 -4.30 -1.08 -4.09
N LEU A 38 -5.36 -0.30 -3.88
CA LEU A 38 -6.33 -0.57 -2.79
C LEU A 38 -7.41 -1.60 -3.16
N HIS A 39 -7.63 -1.86 -4.45
CA HIS A 39 -8.65 -2.79 -4.94
C HIS A 39 -8.11 -4.21 -5.19
N VAL A 40 -6.80 -4.40 -5.08
CA VAL A 40 -6.20 -5.72 -5.31
C VAL A 40 -6.75 -6.74 -4.31
N ALA A 41 -6.92 -7.99 -4.77
CA ALA A 41 -7.21 -9.12 -3.89
C ALA A 41 -5.98 -9.42 -3.02
N ALA A 42 -5.84 -8.69 -1.91
CA ALA A 42 -4.82 -8.91 -0.90
C ALA A 42 -5.46 -9.19 0.47
N ARG A 43 -4.75 -9.95 1.29
CA ARG A 43 -5.11 -10.28 2.67
C ARG A 43 -3.91 -10.05 3.56
N ILE A 44 -4.09 -9.27 4.61
CA ILE A 44 -3.09 -9.10 5.65
C ILE A 44 -3.46 -10.07 6.77
N THR A 45 -2.56 -10.98 7.11
CA THR A 45 -2.75 -11.96 8.19
C THR A 45 -1.78 -11.67 9.33
N HIS A 46 -2.29 -11.65 10.56
CA HIS A 46 -1.48 -11.49 11.77
C HIS A 46 -1.36 -12.84 12.48
N GLY A 47 -0.14 -13.28 12.77
CA GLY A 47 0.09 -14.55 13.46
C GLY A 47 1.52 -14.70 13.95
N ALA A 48 1.70 -15.33 15.13
CA ALA A 48 3.02 -15.55 15.73
C ALA A 48 3.92 -14.31 15.77
N ARG A 49 3.34 -13.14 16.13
CA ARG A 49 4.03 -11.82 16.14
C ARG A 49 4.54 -11.36 14.77
N GLN A 50 4.06 -11.99 13.68
CA GLN A 50 4.40 -11.63 12.31
C GLN A 50 3.15 -11.11 11.58
N LEU A 51 3.34 -10.07 10.79
CA LEU A 51 2.34 -9.51 9.89
C LEU A 51 2.71 -9.94 8.46
N ARG A 52 1.86 -10.73 7.82
CA ARG A 52 2.11 -11.28 6.48
C ARG A 52 1.11 -10.73 5.47
N LEU A 53 1.61 -10.12 4.41
CA LEU A 53 0.83 -9.70 3.25
C LEU A 53 0.74 -10.86 2.25
N ARG A 54 -0.48 -11.31 1.96
CA ARG A 54 -0.77 -12.21 0.85
C ARG A 54 -1.43 -11.41 -0.26
N ILE A 55 -0.85 -11.44 -1.45
CA ILE A 55 -1.36 -10.74 -2.64
C ILE A 55 -1.35 -11.73 -3.80
N ASP A 56 -2.32 -11.60 -4.71
CA ASP A 56 -2.29 -12.35 -5.97
C ASP A 56 -1.03 -11.99 -6.78
N ALA A 57 -0.16 -12.96 -6.98
CA ALA A 57 1.11 -12.78 -7.70
C ALA A 57 0.91 -12.45 -9.19
N THR A 58 -0.24 -12.79 -9.77
CA THR A 58 -0.56 -12.50 -11.18
C THR A 58 -0.98 -11.06 -11.41
N TRP A 59 -1.26 -10.30 -10.34
CA TRP A 59 -1.62 -8.90 -10.45
C TRP A 59 -0.44 -8.05 -10.93
N ARG A 60 -0.65 -7.22 -11.94
CA ARG A 60 0.38 -6.38 -12.58
C ARG A 60 1.21 -5.55 -11.59
N TRP A 61 0.61 -5.13 -10.48
CA TRP A 61 1.25 -4.26 -9.48
C TRP A 61 1.71 -5.01 -8.22
N ALA A 62 1.59 -6.35 -8.18
CA ALA A 62 1.84 -7.14 -6.97
C ALA A 62 3.24 -6.94 -6.40
N ALA A 63 4.28 -7.00 -7.24
CA ALA A 63 5.66 -6.83 -6.82
C ALA A 63 5.93 -5.43 -6.25
N ILE A 64 5.34 -4.39 -6.86
CA ILE A 64 5.49 -3.02 -6.40
C ILE A 64 4.79 -2.82 -5.05
N ILE A 65 3.60 -3.38 -4.88
CA ILE A 65 2.85 -3.32 -3.62
C ILE A 65 3.59 -4.09 -2.51
N ALA A 66 4.15 -5.26 -2.81
CA ALA A 66 4.94 -6.03 -1.85
C ALA A 66 6.22 -5.29 -1.42
N THR A 67 6.89 -4.63 -2.37
CA THR A 67 8.06 -3.79 -2.08
C THR A 67 7.67 -2.60 -1.21
N ALA A 68 6.60 -1.88 -1.58
CA ALA A 68 6.10 -0.75 -0.82
C ALA A 68 5.72 -1.13 0.62
N TRP A 69 5.06 -2.28 0.78
CA TRP A 69 4.75 -2.86 2.09
C TRP A 69 6.00 -3.09 2.94
N GLN A 70 7.04 -3.69 2.34
CA GLN A 70 8.30 -3.93 3.03
C GLN A 70 8.99 -2.62 3.43
N THR A 71 9.04 -1.63 2.53
CA THR A 71 9.61 -0.31 2.80
C THR A 71 8.93 0.37 3.99
N ILE A 72 7.60 0.35 4.03
CA ILE A 72 6.82 0.90 5.15
C ILE A 72 7.16 0.15 6.43
N ARG A 73 7.23 -1.19 6.39
CA ARG A 73 7.53 -2.01 7.58
C ARG A 73 8.91 -1.73 8.16
N THR A 74 9.93 -1.59 7.31
CA THR A 74 11.31 -1.31 7.76
C THR A 74 11.55 0.14 8.13
N ALA A 75 10.66 1.07 7.75
CA ALA A 75 10.79 2.48 8.12
C ALA A 75 10.50 2.75 9.61
N PHE A 76 9.86 1.80 10.31
CA PHE A 76 9.43 1.93 11.70
C PHE A 76 9.98 0.82 12.63
N ASP A 77 10.83 -0.07 12.11
CA ASP A 77 11.62 -1.00 12.93
C ASP A 77 12.88 -0.27 13.44
#